data_AF-A0A1H5HCS8-F1
#
_entry.id   AF-A0A1H5HCS8-F1
#
_cell.length_a   1.000
_cell.length_b   1.000
_cell.length_c   1.000
_cell.angle_alpha   90.00
_cell.angle_beta   90.00
_cell.angle_gamma   90.00
#
_symmetry.space_group_name_H-M   'P 1'
#
loop_
_entity.id
_entity.type
_entity.pdbx_description
1 polymer ?
#
loop_
_entity_poly.entity_id
_entity_poly.type
_entity_poly.pdbx_seq_one_letter_code
_entity_poly.pdbx_strand_id
1 'polypeptide(L)'
;MLKRTVRLAVFAIVSVLATTTSACSSAKPCAGVGVTSQIGVMFLQRGYTDLAGATYELCAGGRCVRDHLEQEDITHVTLRLPDDVGPDLGTVRFRVTPRGSNHPEIDASSDVELIRRSDGCGGGAYSQGLAFTREGGLTTKIPPGVSAAWHKHIKSLASPSE
;
A
#
# COMPACT_ATOMS: atom_id res chain seq x y z
N MET A 1 13.42 90.51 4.28
CA MET A 1 14.50 90.47 3.27
C MET A 1 14.47 89.10 2.59
N LEU A 2 14.58 89.07 1.24
CA LEU A 2 14.80 87.90 0.35
C LEU A 2 13.66 86.84 0.31
N LYS A 3 13.22 86.31 -0.84
CA LYS A 3 13.59 86.49 -2.25
C LYS A 3 12.52 85.81 -3.15
N ARG A 4 12.19 86.49 -4.25
CA ARG A 4 11.77 86.02 -5.60
C ARG A 4 11.27 84.57 -5.80
N THR A 5 10.04 84.50 -6.34
CA THR A 5 9.65 84.00 -7.68
C THR A 5 10.58 83.00 -8.40
N VAL A 6 10.00 81.92 -8.96
CA VAL A 6 10.03 81.51 -10.40
C VAL A 6 9.87 79.98 -10.60
N ARG A 7 8.78 79.64 -11.32
CA ARG A 7 8.54 78.56 -12.32
C ARG A 7 8.51 77.07 -11.94
N LEU A 8 7.44 76.46 -12.48
CA LEU A 8 7.21 75.06 -12.82
C LEU A 8 8.48 74.29 -13.22
N ALA A 9 8.60 73.07 -12.69
CA ALA A 9 9.14 71.94 -13.43
C ALA A 9 8.44 70.65 -12.95
N VAL A 10 7.49 70.19 -13.75
CA VAL A 10 6.95 68.83 -13.68
C VAL A 10 8.08 67.90 -14.12
N PHE A 11 8.58 67.06 -13.21
CA PHE A 11 9.34 65.87 -13.58
C PHE A 11 8.73 64.67 -12.87
N ALA A 12 7.86 63.98 -13.63
CA ALA A 12 7.43 62.63 -13.34
C ALA A 12 8.65 61.71 -13.40
N ILE A 13 9.06 61.18 -12.25
CA ILE A 13 10.01 60.07 -12.18
C ILE A 13 9.21 58.87 -11.66
N VAL A 14 8.68 58.11 -12.61
CA VAL A 14 8.10 56.78 -12.40
C VAL A 14 9.25 55.88 -11.96
N SER A 15 9.36 55.65 -10.65
CA SER A 15 10.25 54.62 -10.13
C SER A 15 9.57 53.28 -10.37
N VAL A 16 9.97 52.60 -11.45
CA VAL A 16 9.59 51.23 -11.76
C VAL A 16 10.08 50.36 -10.61
N LEU A 17 9.17 49.94 -9.73
CA LEU A 17 9.42 48.83 -8.82
C LEU A 17 9.69 47.60 -9.69
N ALA A 18 10.96 47.20 -9.77
CA ALA A 18 11.32 45.87 -10.24
C ALA A 18 10.74 44.88 -9.23
N THR A 19 9.52 44.43 -9.50
CA THR A 19 8.95 43.26 -8.85
C THR A 19 9.83 42.09 -9.27
N THR A 20 10.70 41.64 -8.36
CA THR A 20 11.24 40.30 -8.44
C THR A 20 10.03 39.38 -8.48
N THR A 21 9.73 38.83 -9.65
CA THR A 21 8.81 37.72 -9.78
C THR A 21 9.49 36.56 -9.06
N SER A 22 9.28 36.48 -7.75
CA SER A 22 9.35 35.21 -7.06
C SER A 22 8.42 34.32 -7.87
N ALA A 23 9.00 33.39 -8.62
CA ALA A 23 8.27 32.28 -9.19
C ALA A 23 7.71 31.52 -7.99
N CYS A 24 6.57 32.00 -7.47
CA CYS A 24 5.66 31.22 -6.66
C CYS A 24 5.19 30.13 -7.61
N SER A 25 5.99 29.08 -7.72
CA SER A 25 5.51 27.78 -8.13
C SER A 25 4.35 27.52 -7.19
N SER A 26 3.13 27.71 -7.69
CA SER A 26 1.93 27.36 -6.98
C SER A 26 2.08 25.87 -6.70
N ALA A 27 2.48 25.54 -5.48
CA ALA A 27 2.49 24.18 -4.98
C ALA A 27 1.04 23.73 -5.08
N LYS A 28 0.70 23.04 -6.18
CA LYS A 28 -0.60 22.39 -6.30
C LYS A 28 -0.73 21.51 -5.07
N PRO A 29 -1.83 21.63 -4.30
CA PRO A 29 -2.07 20.71 -3.20
C PRO A 29 -2.05 19.30 -3.78
N CYS A 30 -1.03 18.54 -3.41
CA CYS A 30 -0.88 17.19 -3.87
C CYS A 30 -1.76 16.32 -2.97
N ALA A 31 -2.90 15.89 -3.50
CA ALA A 31 -3.89 15.16 -2.71
C ALA A 31 -3.43 13.74 -2.34
N GLY A 32 -2.41 13.21 -3.03
CA GLY A 32 -1.84 11.88 -2.80
C GLY A 32 -2.81 10.74 -3.03
N VAL A 33 -2.33 9.61 -3.54
CA VAL A 33 -3.02 8.34 -3.29
C VAL A 33 -2.47 7.81 -1.99
N GLY A 34 -3.29 7.73 -0.94
CA GLY A 34 -2.87 7.13 0.32
C GLY A 34 -2.36 5.71 0.09
N VAL A 35 -1.07 5.49 0.29
CA VAL A 35 -0.43 4.18 0.22
C VAL A 35 -0.01 3.77 1.62
N THR A 36 -0.10 2.48 1.92
CA THR A 36 0.22 1.94 3.26
C THR A 36 1.24 0.82 3.12
N SER A 37 2.19 0.78 4.06
CA SER A 37 3.20 -0.27 4.09
C SER A 37 2.57 -1.56 4.60
N GLN A 38 2.62 -2.64 3.83
CA GLN A 38 1.91 -3.88 4.17
C GLN A 38 2.41 -5.13 3.42
N ILE A 39 2.21 -6.29 4.04
CA ILE A 39 2.22 -7.59 3.37
C ILE A 39 0.79 -8.09 3.24
N GLY A 40 0.40 -8.49 2.04
CA GLY A 40 -0.82 -9.26 1.80
C GLY A 40 -0.49 -10.71 1.48
N VAL A 41 -1.22 -11.66 2.05
CA VAL A 41 -1.20 -13.07 1.63
C VAL A 41 -2.60 -13.47 1.19
N MET A 42 -2.68 -14.06 0.01
CA MET A 42 -3.92 -14.54 -0.58
C MET A 42 -3.84 -16.04 -0.83
N PHE A 43 -4.92 -16.78 -0.55
CA PHE A 43 -4.96 -18.21 -0.84
C PHE A 43 -6.38 -18.74 -1.02
N LEU A 44 -6.50 -19.83 -1.76
CA LEU A 44 -7.76 -20.56 -1.94
C LEU A 44 -7.98 -21.50 -0.75
N GLN A 45 -9.13 -21.39 -0.06
CA GLN A 45 -9.46 -22.36 1.00
C GLN A 45 -9.85 -23.73 0.43
N ARG A 46 -10.35 -23.76 -0.80
CA ARG A 46 -10.72 -25.00 -1.48
C ARG A 46 -9.52 -25.93 -1.62
N GLY A 47 -9.71 -27.18 -1.22
CA GLY A 47 -8.67 -28.22 -1.29
C GLY A 47 -7.92 -28.44 0.01
N TYR A 48 -8.22 -27.67 1.06
CA TYR A 48 -7.79 -27.92 2.44
C TYR A 48 -8.91 -28.63 3.24
N THR A 49 -8.58 -29.11 4.45
CA THR A 49 -9.63 -29.50 5.40
C THR A 49 -10.52 -28.30 5.74
N ASP A 50 -11.68 -28.51 6.37
CA ASP A 50 -12.58 -27.41 6.70
C ASP A 50 -11.85 -26.32 7.53
N LEU A 51 -11.57 -25.20 6.87
CA LEU A 51 -10.85 -24.06 7.45
C LEU A 51 -11.80 -23.07 8.12
N ALA A 52 -13.11 -23.33 8.16
CA ALA A 52 -14.07 -22.47 8.83
C ALA A 52 -13.71 -22.31 10.32
N GLY A 53 -13.40 -21.08 10.73
CA GLY A 53 -12.97 -20.78 12.10
C GLY A 53 -11.56 -21.29 12.44
N ALA A 54 -10.75 -21.67 11.45
CA ALA A 54 -9.33 -21.93 11.65
C ALA A 54 -8.62 -20.64 12.05
N THR A 55 -7.58 -20.74 12.89
CA THR A 55 -6.77 -19.58 13.27
C THR A 55 -5.65 -19.41 12.26
N TYR A 56 -5.44 -18.18 11.80
CA TYR A 56 -4.28 -17.83 10.99
C TYR A 56 -3.29 -16.94 11.76
N GLU A 57 -2.04 -16.97 11.32
CA GLU A 57 -0.97 -16.07 11.72
C GLU A 57 -0.20 -15.64 10.48
N LEU A 58 -0.02 -14.32 10.31
CA LEU A 58 0.88 -13.75 9.31
C LEU A 58 1.92 -12.90 10.01
N CYS A 59 3.19 -13.28 9.89
CA CYS A 59 4.31 -12.59 10.50
C CYS A 59 5.31 -12.08 9.46
N ALA A 60 5.81 -10.87 9.66
CA ALA A 60 6.93 -10.30 8.91
C ALA A 60 7.55 -9.13 9.69
N GLY A 61 8.87 -8.91 9.56
CA GLY A 61 9.55 -7.78 10.19
C GLY A 61 9.37 -7.70 11.71
N GLY A 62 9.34 -8.84 12.40
CA GLY A 62 9.13 -8.90 13.86
C GLY A 62 7.70 -8.60 14.33
N ARG A 63 6.75 -8.44 13.41
CA ARG A 63 5.33 -8.21 13.73
C ARG A 63 4.50 -9.38 13.24
N CYS A 64 3.38 -9.64 13.91
CA CYS A 64 2.42 -10.65 13.53
C CYS A 64 0.99 -10.12 13.66
N VAL A 65 0.11 -10.55 12.75
CA VAL A 65 -1.34 -10.46 12.90
C VAL A 65 -1.89 -11.87 13.04
N ARG A 66 -2.87 -12.03 13.93
CA ARG A 66 -3.54 -13.31 14.20
C ARG A 66 -5.04 -13.06 14.27
N ASP A 67 -5.80 -13.90 13.59
CA ASP A 67 -7.26 -13.91 13.68
C ASP A 67 -7.82 -15.25 13.21
N HIS A 68 -9.13 -15.33 13.00
CA HIS A 68 -9.82 -16.50 12.48
C HIS A 68 -10.18 -16.32 11.01
N LEU A 69 -10.23 -17.43 10.29
CA LEU A 69 -10.70 -17.49 8.93
C LEU A 69 -12.23 -17.56 8.91
N GLU A 70 -12.82 -16.68 8.12
CA GLU A 70 -14.21 -16.79 7.69
C GLU A 70 -14.34 -17.89 6.63
N GLN A 71 -15.56 -18.37 6.40
CA GLN A 71 -15.82 -19.37 5.38
C GLN A 71 -15.95 -18.68 4.01
N GLU A 72 -14.88 -18.73 3.21
CA GLU A 72 -14.77 -18.04 1.92
C GLU A 72 -14.05 -18.92 0.90
N ASP A 73 -14.31 -18.71 -0.40
CA ASP A 73 -13.56 -19.40 -1.46
C ASP A 73 -12.08 -18.96 -1.48
N ILE A 74 -11.84 -17.66 -1.29
CA ILE A 74 -10.52 -17.04 -1.33
C ILE A 74 -10.37 -16.12 -0.14
N THR A 75 -9.32 -16.34 0.64
CA THR A 75 -8.98 -15.46 1.76
C THR A 75 -7.88 -14.50 1.36
N HIS A 76 -8.00 -13.26 1.83
CA HIS A 76 -6.93 -12.28 1.80
C HIS A 76 -6.62 -11.80 3.23
N VAL A 77 -5.41 -12.08 3.70
CA VAL A 77 -4.90 -11.62 5.00
C VAL A 77 -3.91 -10.48 4.76
N THR A 78 -3.99 -9.42 5.57
CA THR A 78 -3.07 -8.28 5.48
C THR A 78 -2.39 -8.02 6.83
N LEU A 79 -1.07 -7.86 6.81
CA LEU A 79 -0.28 -7.34 7.91
C LEU A 79 0.16 -5.91 7.58
N ARG A 80 -0.29 -4.92 8.38
CA ARG A 80 0.24 -3.55 8.30
C ARG A 80 1.65 -3.48 8.90
N LEU A 81 2.55 -2.86 8.15
CA LEU A 81 3.93 -2.62 8.56
C LEU A 81 4.09 -1.18 9.06
N PRO A 82 5.17 -0.88 9.81
CA PRO A 82 5.55 0.50 10.10
C PRO A 82 5.79 1.32 8.83
N ASP A 83 5.60 2.64 8.92
CA ASP A 83 5.74 3.54 7.77
C ASP A 83 7.21 3.69 7.32
N ASP A 84 8.16 3.49 8.23
CA ASP A 84 9.61 3.59 8.01
C ASP A 84 10.25 2.27 7.54
N VAL A 85 9.44 1.24 7.26
CA VAL A 85 9.94 -0.05 6.78
C VAL A 85 10.67 0.09 5.44
N GLY A 86 11.84 -0.54 5.35
CA GLY A 86 12.64 -0.60 4.12
C GLY A 86 12.23 -1.72 3.17
N PRO A 87 12.89 -1.84 2.01
CA PRO A 87 12.63 -2.92 1.05
C PRO A 87 12.95 -4.31 1.62
N ASP A 88 13.93 -4.41 2.52
CA ASP A 88 14.33 -5.65 3.16
C ASP A 88 13.57 -5.86 4.47
N LEU A 89 12.51 -6.67 4.39
CA LEU A 89 11.66 -7.04 5.53
C LEU A 89 12.14 -8.33 6.22
N GLY A 90 13.03 -9.08 5.57
CA GLY A 90 13.34 -10.46 5.91
C GLY A 90 12.23 -11.46 5.56
N THR A 91 12.16 -12.55 6.33
CA THR A 91 11.25 -13.67 6.07
C THR A 91 9.80 -13.33 6.44
N VAL A 92 8.89 -13.58 5.51
CA VAL A 92 7.44 -13.63 5.76
C VAL A 92 7.07 -15.07 6.12
N ARG A 93 6.30 -15.26 7.20
CA ARG A 93 5.72 -16.55 7.57
C ARG A 93 4.20 -16.47 7.61
N PHE A 94 3.54 -17.44 6.98
CA PHE A 94 2.10 -17.61 7.02
C PHE A 94 1.75 -19.00 7.56
N ARG A 95 0.89 -19.03 8.58
CA ARG A 95 0.46 -20.25 9.24
C ARG A 95 -1.06 -20.27 9.37
N VAL A 96 -1.68 -21.42 9.10
CA VAL A 96 -3.11 -21.68 9.34
C VAL A 96 -3.26 -22.99 10.11
N THR A 97 -4.00 -22.92 11.21
CA THR A 97 -4.26 -24.06 12.10
C THR A 97 -5.76 -24.32 12.14
N PRO A 98 -6.23 -25.49 11.65
CA PRO A 98 -7.64 -25.85 11.69
C PRO A 98 -8.22 -25.81 13.10
N ARG A 99 -9.52 -25.53 13.19
CA ARG A 99 -10.22 -25.46 14.49
C ARG A 99 -10.10 -26.79 15.23
N GLY A 100 -9.67 -26.73 16.49
CA GLY A 100 -9.49 -27.92 17.33
C GLY A 100 -8.22 -28.74 17.03
N SER A 101 -7.37 -28.28 16.10
CA SER A 101 -6.06 -28.86 15.84
C SER A 101 -4.97 -28.11 16.60
N ASN A 102 -3.91 -28.83 16.99
CA ASN A 102 -2.65 -28.25 17.46
C ASN A 102 -1.56 -28.21 16.37
N HIS A 103 -1.84 -28.80 15.21
CA HIS A 103 -0.91 -28.87 14.08
C HIS A 103 -1.41 -27.95 12.95
N PRO A 104 -0.53 -27.09 12.41
CA PRO A 104 -0.89 -26.27 11.27
C PRO A 104 -1.08 -27.13 10.02
N GLU A 105 -2.11 -26.83 9.24
CA GLU A 105 -2.27 -27.39 7.90
C GLU A 105 -1.47 -26.57 6.87
N ILE A 106 -1.29 -25.28 7.14
CA ILE A 106 -0.41 -24.39 6.37
C ILE A 106 0.65 -23.87 7.32
N ASP A 107 1.91 -24.07 6.99
CA ASP A 107 3.05 -23.43 7.64
C ASP A 107 4.12 -23.19 6.58
N ALA A 108 4.14 -21.98 6.04
CA ALA A 108 5.01 -21.62 4.92
C ALA A 108 5.76 -20.33 5.23
N SER A 109 6.99 -20.24 4.72
CA SER A 109 7.81 -19.05 4.83
C SER A 109 8.51 -18.74 3.52
N SER A 110 8.79 -17.47 3.29
CA SER A 110 9.48 -16.99 2.09
C SER A 110 10.14 -15.65 2.36
N ASP A 111 11.35 -15.46 1.83
CA ASP A 111 12.04 -14.17 1.87
C ASP A 111 11.52 -13.29 0.74
N VAL A 112 11.15 -12.07 1.09
CA VAL A 112 10.38 -11.21 0.20
C VAL A 112 10.90 -9.78 0.28
N GLU A 113 11.21 -9.23 -0.88
CA GLU A 113 11.50 -7.81 -1.02
C GLU A 113 10.19 -7.01 -1.19
N LEU A 114 10.05 -5.94 -0.44
CA LEU A 114 8.93 -5.01 -0.56
C LEU A 114 9.11 -4.07 -1.74
N ILE A 115 8.01 -3.79 -2.44
CA ILE A 115 8.00 -2.87 -3.57
C ILE A 115 7.54 -1.50 -3.09
N ARG A 116 8.34 -0.47 -3.37
CA ARG A 116 7.94 0.92 -3.10
C ARG A 116 6.77 1.30 -4.02
N ARG A 117 5.69 1.79 -3.43
CA ARG A 117 4.55 2.41 -4.09
C ARG A 117 4.58 3.91 -3.80
N SER A 118 4.62 4.72 -4.86
CA SER A 118 4.55 6.18 -4.74
C SER A 118 3.12 6.61 -4.47
N ASP A 119 2.94 7.62 -3.62
CA ASP A 119 1.66 8.32 -3.44
C ASP A 119 1.43 9.40 -4.51
N GLY A 120 2.41 9.65 -5.39
CA GLY A 120 2.38 10.71 -6.40
C GLY A 120 2.75 12.11 -5.88
N CYS A 121 3.12 12.22 -4.61
CA CYS A 121 3.37 13.47 -3.89
C CYS A 121 4.76 13.54 -3.23
N GLY A 122 5.67 12.66 -3.63
CA GLY A 122 7.02 12.58 -3.06
C GLY A 122 7.10 11.64 -1.85
N GLY A 123 5.96 11.21 -1.30
CA GLY A 123 5.86 10.14 -0.34
C GLY A 123 5.75 8.77 -1.01
N GLY A 124 5.48 7.77 -0.18
CA GLY A 124 5.29 6.41 -0.64
C GLY A 124 5.31 5.42 0.52
N ALA A 125 4.97 4.18 0.22
CA ALA A 125 4.96 3.09 1.18
C ALA A 125 5.52 1.82 0.54
N TYR A 126 5.96 0.87 1.36
CA TYR A 126 6.53 -0.39 0.92
C TYR A 126 5.53 -1.52 1.10
N SER A 127 5.13 -2.16 0.00
CA SER A 127 4.17 -3.24 0.06
C SER A 127 4.50 -4.40 -0.87
N GLN A 128 4.03 -5.59 -0.48
CA GLN A 128 4.08 -6.77 -1.33
C GLN A 128 2.85 -7.66 -1.12
N GLY A 129 2.34 -8.19 -2.22
CA GLY A 129 1.32 -9.24 -2.23
C GLY A 129 1.94 -10.60 -2.52
N LEU A 130 1.53 -11.61 -1.77
CA LEU A 130 1.92 -13.01 -1.95
C LEU A 130 0.68 -13.85 -2.19
N ALA A 131 0.85 -14.90 -3.00
CA ALA A 131 -0.09 -16.01 -3.02
C ALA A 131 0.50 -17.18 -2.25
N PHE A 132 -0.34 -17.88 -1.49
CA PHE A 132 -0.01 -19.22 -1.00
C PHE A 132 -0.64 -20.28 -1.90
N THR A 133 0.18 -21.24 -2.32
CA THR A 133 -0.25 -22.42 -3.09
C THR A 133 0.38 -23.67 -2.48
N ARG A 134 -0.30 -24.83 -2.55
CA ARG A 134 0.26 -26.09 -2.01
C ARG A 134 1.59 -26.47 -2.65
N GLU A 135 1.72 -26.24 -3.96
CA GLU A 135 2.91 -26.64 -4.73
C GLU A 135 4.05 -25.63 -4.59
N GLY A 136 3.73 -24.33 -4.59
CA GLY A 136 4.72 -23.25 -4.63
C GLY A 136 4.99 -22.56 -3.29
N GLY A 137 4.27 -22.93 -2.22
CA GLY A 137 4.34 -22.24 -0.94
C GLY A 137 3.91 -20.78 -1.06
N LEU A 138 4.55 -19.91 -0.26
CA LEU A 138 4.40 -18.46 -0.36
C LEU A 138 5.22 -17.91 -1.53
N THR A 139 4.55 -17.31 -2.50
CA THR A 139 5.18 -16.84 -3.74
C THR A 139 4.64 -15.50 -4.22
N THR A 140 5.52 -14.67 -4.78
CA THR A 140 5.16 -13.47 -5.55
C THR A 140 4.71 -13.81 -6.98
N LYS A 141 5.02 -15.02 -7.46
CA LYS A 141 4.65 -15.52 -8.79
C LYS A 141 3.37 -16.33 -8.68
N ILE A 142 2.23 -15.66 -8.86
CA ILE A 142 0.93 -16.32 -8.84
C ILE A 142 0.79 -17.21 -10.09
N PRO A 143 0.58 -18.53 -9.95
CA PRO A 143 0.36 -19.40 -11.09
C PRO A 143 -0.85 -18.93 -11.93
N PRO A 144 -0.83 -19.05 -13.26
CA PRO A 144 -1.90 -18.55 -14.12
C PRO A 144 -3.30 -19.06 -13.75
N GLY A 145 -3.41 -20.33 -13.32
CA GLY A 145 -4.69 -20.91 -12.88
C GLY A 145 -5.26 -20.27 -11.60
N VAL A 146 -4.39 -19.90 -10.66
CA VAL A 146 -4.79 -19.21 -9.42
C VAL A 146 -5.15 -17.76 -9.73
N SER A 147 -4.38 -17.09 -10.60
CA SER A 147 -4.71 -15.75 -11.07
C SER A 147 -6.07 -15.71 -11.79
N ALA A 148 -6.38 -16.71 -12.60
CA ALA A 148 -7.68 -16.82 -13.28
C ALA A 148 -8.84 -17.04 -12.28
N ALA A 149 -8.66 -17.93 -11.29
CA ALA A 149 -9.65 -18.15 -10.24
C ALA A 149 -9.89 -16.88 -9.40
N TRP A 150 -8.82 -16.17 -9.05
CA TRP A 150 -8.89 -14.89 -8.36
C TRP A 150 -9.65 -13.83 -9.17
N HIS A 151 -9.29 -13.63 -10.44
CA HIS A 151 -10.00 -12.69 -11.30
C HIS A 151 -11.48 -13.04 -11.47
N LYS A 152 -11.83 -14.33 -11.53
CA LYS A 152 -13.22 -14.78 -11.58
C LYS A 152 -13.96 -14.43 -10.30
N HIS A 153 -13.35 -14.64 -9.14
CA HIS A 153 -13.93 -14.29 -7.83
C HIS A 153 -14.13 -12.78 -7.68
N ILE A 154 -13.14 -11.96 -8.03
CA ILE A 154 -13.27 -10.50 -8.02
C ILE A 154 -14.40 -10.04 -8.96
N LYS A 155 -14.52 -10.63 -10.16
CA LYS A 155 -15.64 -10.34 -11.06
C LYS A 155 -17.00 -10.73 -10.45
N SER A 156 -17.10 -11.87 -9.78
CA SER A 156 -18.36 -12.26 -9.12
C SER A 156 -18.75 -11.36 -7.95
N LEU A 157 -17.77 -10.76 -7.25
CA LEU A 157 -18.05 -9.76 -6.21
C LEU A 157 -18.45 -8.40 -6.78
N ALA A 158 -17.98 -8.06 -7.98
CA ALA A 158 -18.28 -6.80 -8.66
C ALA A 158 -19.61 -6.83 -9.45
N SER A 159 -20.12 -8.02 -9.77
CA SER A 159 -21.46 -8.19 -10.35
C SER A 159 -22.49 -8.18 -9.20
N PRO A 160 -23.46 -7.24 -9.20
CA PRO A 160 -24.61 -7.36 -8.32
C PRO A 160 -25.28 -8.70 -8.63
N SER A 161 -25.59 -9.48 -7.60
CA SER A 161 -26.48 -10.64 -7.71
C SER A 161 -27.78 -10.19 -8.39
N GLU A 162 -28.02 -10.67 -9.61
CA GLU A 162 -29.33 -10.63 -10.28
C GLU A 162 -30.34 -11.52 -9.56
#